data_AF-A0A971RYG8-F1
#
_entry.id   AF-A0A971RYG8-F1
#
_cell.length_a   1.000
_cell.length_b   1.000
_cell.length_c   1.000
_cell.angle_alpha   90.00
_cell.angle_beta   90.00
_cell.angle_gamma   90.00
#
_symmetry.space_group_name_H-M   'P 1'
#
loop_
_entity.id
_entity.type
_entity.pdbx_description
1 polymer ?
#
loop_
_entity_poly.entity_id
_entity_poly.type
_entity_poly.pdbx_seq_one_letter_code
_entity_poly.pdbx_strand_id
1 'polypeptide(L)'
;LMGLETKTKKVALLLTDSSKAGVYDNVYVDVNGDENFAGEKALKIYRQNQDYFVLTYAGKELAYTIADIDLQGRYVQLAGDLSGHGTHVAGIIGANGQLKGVAPGAQLMVLKAVDRNGYADPANIIEAIRYAAIHGADIINISLGLYHNIEPGRSNLSQIVNQVVEQYGVTVVVAAGNTGPGINTVSAPADADKAISVGAFVSPKMWEVDFGHQVPQDSLYYFSSVGPRPDGAWYPSLVAPGSAVSTVPGWMPNPYMLTEGTSMAAPHVTGVVAHLLEGAQKIGLKTTPSLIKRALEEGARDLENFTINEDGHGVVDAYNSWQKLKELPEERKFSVRLFNPKYGSAPGFFTRELVPERLILELTNNHKQSFALEWSATVPWIQPELETTYISNGSTRQIPLRFHLPQEAGLYSGVLRGDDPQVPGLEVEIPINIIIGEKIHTKKPYTYSTLDSLEPAQLKRYFFQVPSGAGLIGASLEIFPNTDGNYEGRGRLHLVDPSGVEKEMSEYAGAGSLALNSKNKVRVVEYVPEPGTWEVVVYSSAALKEFGRDKTKYQLTVELGEIANKETGSSSNLNIVLSPVPAKALEKASGPITLHLWDLDENKPFEGGLLIDSRLYQIQNGRLDYEFHKS
;
A
#
# COMPACT_ATOMS: atom_id res chain seq x y z
N LEU A 1 -9.26 3.07 -27.71
CA LEU A 1 -8.50 2.29 -28.72
C LEU A 1 -7.53 3.24 -29.40
N MET A 2 -6.35 3.47 -28.80
CA MET A 2 -5.30 4.25 -29.44
C MET A 2 -4.80 3.49 -30.67
N GLY A 3 -4.87 4.12 -31.85
CA GLY A 3 -4.41 3.54 -33.11
C GLY A 3 -5.47 2.94 -34.03
N LEU A 4 -6.76 2.98 -33.68
CA LEU A 4 -7.83 2.79 -34.68
C LEU A 4 -8.20 4.17 -35.23
N GLU A 5 -8.05 4.35 -36.55
CA GLU A 5 -8.64 5.48 -37.26
C GLU A 5 -10.11 5.62 -36.88
N THR A 6 -10.53 6.85 -36.58
CA THR A 6 -11.87 7.27 -36.17
C THR A 6 -12.88 7.18 -37.32
N LYS A 7 -13.05 6.00 -37.92
CA LYS A 7 -14.27 5.71 -38.68
C LYS A 7 -15.30 5.17 -37.72
N THR A 8 -16.29 6.01 -37.39
CA THR A 8 -17.45 5.64 -36.59
C THR A 8 -18.25 4.57 -37.34
N LYS A 9 -18.02 3.28 -37.04
CA LYS A 9 -18.91 2.21 -37.49
C LYS A 9 -20.16 2.27 -36.62
N LYS A 10 -21.31 2.54 -37.22
CA LYS A 10 -22.60 2.49 -36.54
C LYS A 10 -23.01 1.02 -36.41
N VAL A 11 -23.59 0.67 -35.27
CA VAL A 11 -24.21 -0.64 -35.02
C VAL A 11 -25.69 -0.36 -34.81
N ALA A 12 -26.55 -1.01 -35.60
CA ALA A 12 -27.98 -0.84 -35.47
C ALA A 12 -28.50 -1.73 -34.32
N LEU A 13 -29.42 -1.17 -33.52
CA LEU A 13 -30.10 -1.85 -32.43
C LEU A 13 -31.60 -1.78 -32.67
N LEU A 14 -32.30 -2.90 -32.47
CA LEU A 14 -33.76 -2.96 -32.48
C LEU A 14 -34.24 -3.36 -31.09
N LEU A 15 -35.12 -2.57 -30.50
CA LEU A 15 -35.81 -2.91 -29.25
C LEU A 15 -37.21 -3.41 -29.56
N THR A 16 -37.63 -4.48 -28.90
CA THR A 16 -39.01 -4.99 -28.99
C THR A 16 -39.60 -5.26 -27.61
N ASP A 17 -40.92 -5.21 -27.51
CA ASP A 17 -41.71 -5.51 -26.33
C ASP A 17 -42.36 -6.90 -26.42
N SER A 18 -41.68 -7.92 -25.88
CA SER A 18 -42.13 -9.31 -26.02
C SER A 18 -43.28 -9.71 -25.09
N SER A 19 -43.44 -9.00 -23.97
CA SER A 19 -44.38 -9.37 -22.91
C SER A 19 -45.52 -8.35 -22.73
N LYS A 20 -45.20 -7.06 -22.74
CA LYS A 20 -46.17 -5.99 -22.48
C LYS A 20 -45.93 -4.81 -23.43
N ALA A 21 -46.99 -4.42 -24.15
CA ALA A 21 -46.94 -3.30 -25.08
C ALA A 21 -46.34 -2.03 -24.44
N GLY A 22 -45.34 -1.45 -25.09
CA GLY A 22 -44.63 -0.25 -24.63
C GLY A 22 -43.61 -0.49 -23.50
N VAL A 23 -43.33 -1.75 -23.16
CA VAL A 23 -42.28 -2.15 -22.21
C VAL A 23 -41.23 -2.96 -22.96
N TYR A 24 -40.19 -2.28 -23.42
CA TYR A 24 -39.12 -2.91 -24.19
C TYR A 24 -38.28 -3.81 -23.30
N ASP A 25 -38.16 -5.07 -23.69
CA ASP A 25 -37.49 -6.11 -22.89
C ASP A 25 -36.57 -7.04 -23.72
N ASN A 26 -36.49 -6.83 -25.03
CA ASN A 26 -35.57 -7.51 -25.95
C ASN A 26 -34.70 -6.48 -26.69
N VAL A 27 -33.43 -6.82 -26.87
CA VAL A 27 -32.51 -6.09 -27.74
C VAL A 27 -31.99 -7.02 -28.82
N TYR A 28 -32.12 -6.62 -30.07
CA TYR A 28 -31.46 -7.26 -31.21
C TYR A 28 -30.32 -6.35 -31.67
N VAL A 29 -29.18 -6.95 -31.98
CA VAL A 29 -27.99 -6.24 -32.44
C VAL A 29 -27.71 -6.69 -33.86
N ASP A 30 -27.59 -5.75 -34.78
CA ASP A 30 -27.13 -6.02 -36.15
C ASP A 30 -25.62 -6.26 -36.14
N VAL A 31 -25.22 -7.51 -35.93
CA VAL A 31 -23.80 -7.88 -35.77
C VAL A 31 -23.08 -7.95 -37.12
N ASN A 32 -23.82 -8.20 -38.21
CA ASN A 32 -23.28 -8.36 -39.55
C ASN A 32 -23.28 -7.04 -40.36
N GLY A 33 -24.07 -6.05 -39.95
CA GLY A 33 -24.18 -4.72 -40.56
C GLY A 33 -25.07 -4.68 -41.81
N ASP A 34 -26.01 -5.62 -41.97
CA ASP A 34 -26.90 -5.70 -43.13
C ASP A 34 -28.26 -4.99 -42.92
N GLU A 35 -28.47 -4.38 -41.75
CA GLU A 35 -29.71 -3.72 -41.32
C GLU A 35 -30.95 -4.65 -41.27
N ASN A 36 -30.76 -5.98 -41.26
CA ASN A 36 -31.80 -6.98 -41.22
C ASN A 36 -31.78 -7.81 -39.92
N PHE A 37 -32.73 -7.54 -39.04
CA PHE A 37 -32.84 -8.19 -37.73
C PHE A 37 -33.54 -9.57 -37.75
N ALA A 38 -34.04 -10.06 -38.89
CA ALA A 38 -34.85 -11.28 -38.92
C ALA A 38 -34.07 -12.54 -38.51
N GLY A 39 -32.75 -12.54 -38.67
CA GLY A 39 -31.85 -13.62 -38.24
C GLY A 39 -31.15 -13.36 -36.90
N GLU A 40 -31.36 -12.20 -36.29
CA GLU A 40 -30.62 -11.80 -35.09
C GLU A 40 -31.21 -12.41 -33.81
N LYS A 41 -30.34 -12.75 -32.87
CA LYS A 41 -30.76 -13.31 -31.59
C LYS A 41 -31.34 -12.20 -30.69
N ALA A 42 -32.52 -12.45 -30.11
CA ALA A 42 -33.05 -11.61 -29.04
C ALA A 42 -32.17 -11.74 -27.79
N LEU A 43 -31.61 -10.63 -27.33
CA LEU A 43 -30.78 -10.55 -26.12
C LEU A 43 -31.57 -9.93 -24.97
N LYS A 44 -31.41 -10.52 -23.78
CA LYS A 44 -31.88 -9.96 -22.51
C LYS A 44 -30.73 -9.28 -21.77
N ILE A 45 -31.08 -8.58 -20.68
CA ILE A 45 -30.08 -8.02 -19.75
C ILE A 45 -29.22 -9.16 -19.21
N TYR A 46 -27.89 -8.97 -19.16
CA TYR A 46 -26.92 -10.00 -18.77
C TYR A 46 -27.28 -10.72 -17.47
N ARG A 47 -27.67 -9.98 -16.44
CA ARG A 47 -28.02 -10.55 -15.13
C ARG A 47 -29.23 -11.48 -15.16
N GLN A 48 -30.06 -11.43 -16.20
CA GLN A 48 -31.26 -12.25 -16.34
C GLN A 48 -30.99 -13.53 -17.11
N ASN A 49 -30.18 -13.48 -18.18
CA ASN A 49 -30.02 -14.60 -19.12
C ASN A 49 -28.58 -14.86 -19.56
N GLN A 50 -27.60 -14.08 -19.07
CA GLN A 50 -26.19 -14.13 -19.44
C GLN A 50 -25.92 -14.00 -20.95
N ASP A 51 -26.81 -13.28 -21.64
CA ASP A 51 -26.69 -13.03 -23.06
C ASP A 51 -25.53 -12.06 -23.38
N TYR A 52 -24.78 -12.39 -24.43
CA TYR A 52 -23.72 -11.55 -24.98
C TYR A 52 -23.71 -11.66 -26.50
N PHE A 53 -23.01 -10.73 -27.15
CA PHE A 53 -22.77 -10.73 -28.59
C PHE A 53 -21.34 -10.29 -28.88
N VAL A 54 -20.85 -10.61 -30.08
CA VAL A 54 -19.49 -10.28 -30.52
C VAL A 54 -19.57 -9.46 -31.79
N LEU A 55 -18.92 -8.30 -31.79
CA LEU A 55 -18.72 -7.49 -32.98
C LEU A 55 -17.34 -7.77 -33.55
N THR A 56 -17.28 -8.08 -34.84
CA THR A 56 -16.00 -8.24 -35.55
C THR A 56 -15.66 -6.95 -36.31
N TYR A 57 -14.49 -6.39 -36.03
CA TYR A 57 -13.99 -5.21 -36.72
C TYR A 57 -12.49 -5.35 -37.03
N ALA A 58 -12.14 -5.26 -38.31
CA ALA A 58 -10.75 -5.42 -38.77
C ALA A 58 -10.07 -6.69 -38.24
N GLY A 59 -10.80 -7.81 -38.20
CA GLY A 59 -10.31 -9.09 -37.69
C GLY A 59 -10.22 -9.21 -36.15
N LYS A 60 -10.69 -8.20 -35.41
CA LYS A 60 -10.73 -8.18 -33.94
C LYS A 60 -12.13 -8.44 -33.42
N GLU A 61 -12.23 -9.21 -32.34
CA GLU A 61 -13.50 -9.57 -31.70
C GLU A 61 -13.75 -8.71 -30.45
N LEU A 62 -14.83 -7.95 -30.45
CA LEU A 62 -15.29 -7.17 -29.31
C LEU A 62 -16.55 -7.80 -28.72
N ALA A 63 -16.39 -8.45 -27.57
CA ALA A 63 -17.52 -9.00 -26.82
C ALA A 63 -18.22 -7.89 -26.02
N TYR A 64 -19.55 -7.86 -26.12
CA TYR A 64 -20.42 -6.96 -25.40
C TYR A 64 -21.60 -7.71 -24.79
N THR A 65 -22.16 -7.12 -23.74
CA THR A 65 -23.41 -7.56 -23.15
C THR A 65 -24.36 -6.37 -22.94
N ILE A 66 -25.64 -6.68 -22.78
CA ILE A 66 -26.68 -5.72 -22.40
C ILE A 66 -26.63 -5.55 -20.88
N ALA A 67 -26.06 -4.46 -20.40
CA ALA A 67 -25.95 -4.16 -18.98
C ALA A 67 -27.26 -3.61 -18.41
N ASP A 68 -27.95 -2.76 -19.18
CA ASP A 68 -29.24 -2.20 -18.82
C ASP A 68 -30.03 -1.75 -20.05
N ILE A 69 -31.35 -1.63 -19.90
CA ILE A 69 -32.26 -1.07 -20.90
C ILE A 69 -33.29 -0.17 -20.23
N ASP A 70 -33.60 0.96 -20.85
CA ASP A 70 -34.76 1.73 -20.45
C ASP A 70 -36.02 1.07 -21.00
N LEU A 71 -36.96 0.73 -20.11
CA LEU A 71 -38.20 0.06 -20.48
C LEU A 71 -39.08 0.90 -21.43
N GLN A 72 -38.84 2.20 -21.55
CA GLN A 72 -39.52 3.10 -22.50
C GLN A 72 -38.75 3.25 -23.83
N GLY A 73 -37.62 2.55 -24.00
CA GLY A 73 -36.84 2.50 -25.22
C GLY A 73 -35.92 3.70 -25.44
N ARG A 74 -35.63 4.51 -24.41
CA ARG A 74 -34.79 5.70 -24.55
C ARG A 74 -33.30 5.38 -24.66
N TYR A 75 -32.84 4.28 -24.07
CA TYR A 75 -31.44 3.85 -24.16
C TYR A 75 -31.28 2.33 -24.01
N VAL A 76 -30.14 1.85 -24.51
CA VAL A 76 -29.56 0.53 -24.22
C VAL A 76 -28.14 0.78 -23.73
N GLN A 77 -27.80 0.21 -22.57
CA GLN A 77 -26.45 0.29 -22.03
C GLN A 77 -25.68 -0.98 -22.37
N LEU A 78 -24.63 -0.84 -23.17
CA LEU A 78 -23.71 -1.91 -23.51
C LEU A 78 -22.53 -1.92 -22.55
N ALA A 79 -22.12 -3.11 -22.09
CA ALA A 79 -20.89 -3.29 -21.33
C ALA A 79 -19.95 -4.25 -22.05
N GLY A 80 -18.66 -3.89 -22.03
CA GLY A 80 -17.57 -4.71 -22.54
C GLY A 80 -16.25 -4.23 -21.94
N ASP A 81 -15.26 -5.11 -21.93
CA ASP A 81 -13.91 -4.75 -21.50
C ASP A 81 -13.11 -4.17 -22.67
N LEU A 82 -13.05 -2.84 -22.70
CA LEU A 82 -12.37 -2.07 -23.75
C LEU A 82 -10.95 -1.63 -23.33
N SER A 83 -10.54 -1.99 -22.12
CA SER A 83 -9.18 -1.76 -21.59
C SER A 83 -8.36 -3.06 -21.60
N GLY A 84 -9.00 -4.19 -21.27
CA GLY A 84 -8.40 -5.52 -21.16
C GLY A 84 -7.90 -5.87 -19.77
N HIS A 85 -7.69 -4.85 -18.93
CA HIS A 85 -7.23 -5.02 -17.55
C HIS A 85 -8.21 -5.86 -16.72
N GLY A 86 -9.52 -5.62 -16.83
CA GLY A 86 -10.53 -6.35 -16.06
C GLY A 86 -10.58 -7.83 -16.41
N THR A 87 -10.43 -8.16 -17.70
CA THR A 87 -10.37 -9.55 -18.18
C THR A 87 -9.10 -10.25 -17.72
N HIS A 88 -7.97 -9.53 -17.70
CA HIS A 88 -6.70 -10.06 -17.18
C HIS A 88 -6.79 -10.40 -15.69
N VAL A 89 -7.32 -9.47 -14.88
CA VAL A 89 -7.57 -9.66 -13.45
C VAL A 89 -8.54 -10.82 -13.20
N ALA A 90 -9.66 -10.86 -13.90
CA ALA A 90 -10.65 -11.94 -13.80
C ALA A 90 -10.05 -13.31 -14.16
N GLY A 91 -9.16 -13.35 -15.14
CA GLY A 91 -8.47 -14.58 -15.55
C GLY A 91 -7.52 -15.14 -14.49
N ILE A 92 -6.80 -14.27 -13.77
CA ILE A 92 -5.92 -14.69 -12.66
C ILE A 92 -6.76 -15.36 -11.56
N ILE A 93 -7.97 -14.84 -11.30
CA ILE A 93 -8.88 -15.43 -10.30
C ILE A 93 -9.44 -16.75 -10.82
N GLY A 94 -10.16 -16.72 -11.95
CA GLY A 94 -11.14 -17.77 -12.29
C GLY A 94 -11.06 -18.31 -13.71
N ALA A 95 -10.00 -18.07 -14.47
CA ALA A 95 -9.87 -18.71 -15.78
C ALA A 95 -9.99 -20.22 -15.65
N ASN A 96 -10.77 -20.84 -16.54
CA ASN A 96 -11.04 -22.28 -16.49
C ASN A 96 -10.85 -22.96 -17.86
N GLY A 97 -10.05 -22.37 -18.73
CA GLY A 97 -9.70 -22.90 -20.05
C GLY A 97 -8.42 -23.72 -20.04
N GLN A 98 -7.58 -23.53 -21.07
CA GLN A 98 -6.20 -24.05 -21.08
C GLN A 98 -5.38 -23.42 -19.96
N LEU A 99 -5.51 -22.10 -19.78
CA LEU A 99 -5.03 -21.40 -18.60
C LEU A 99 -6.05 -21.55 -17.47
N LYS A 100 -5.54 -21.91 -16.29
CA LYS A 100 -6.32 -22.00 -15.05
C LYS A 100 -5.92 -20.84 -14.14
N GLY A 101 -6.91 -20.09 -13.67
CA GLY A 101 -6.73 -19.13 -12.59
C GLY A 101 -6.48 -19.84 -11.26
N VAL A 102 -6.28 -19.06 -10.21
CA VAL A 102 -6.02 -19.60 -8.87
C VAL A 102 -7.25 -20.36 -8.35
N ALA A 103 -8.46 -19.88 -8.61
CA ALA A 103 -9.74 -20.50 -8.23
C ALA A 103 -10.69 -20.72 -9.44
N PRO A 104 -10.42 -21.70 -10.34
CA PRO A 104 -11.20 -21.92 -11.56
C PRO A 104 -12.67 -22.32 -11.36
N GLY A 105 -13.03 -22.76 -10.15
CA GLY A 105 -14.39 -23.11 -9.77
C GLY A 105 -15.23 -21.94 -9.24
N ALA A 106 -14.61 -20.77 -9.01
CA ALA A 106 -15.30 -19.59 -8.51
C ALA A 106 -16.21 -18.98 -9.59
N GLN A 107 -17.39 -18.51 -9.17
CA GLN A 107 -18.27 -17.70 -10.03
C GLN A 107 -17.83 -16.24 -9.97
N LEU A 108 -17.90 -15.53 -11.11
CA LEU A 108 -17.45 -14.14 -11.21
C LEU A 108 -18.64 -13.18 -11.34
N MET A 109 -18.73 -12.23 -10.41
CA MET A 109 -19.62 -11.07 -10.51
C MET A 109 -18.84 -9.87 -11.05
N VAL A 110 -18.97 -9.58 -12.34
CA VAL A 110 -18.22 -8.51 -13.01
C VAL A 110 -18.97 -7.18 -12.92
N LEU A 111 -18.40 -6.22 -12.19
CA LEU A 111 -18.95 -4.87 -12.03
C LEU A 111 -18.02 -3.84 -12.68
N LYS A 112 -18.44 -3.27 -13.81
CA LYS A 112 -17.66 -2.29 -14.55
C LYS A 112 -17.83 -0.89 -13.95
N ALA A 113 -16.85 -0.43 -13.18
CA ALA A 113 -16.81 0.91 -12.59
C ALA A 113 -15.88 1.90 -13.32
N VAL A 114 -15.20 1.43 -14.38
CA VAL A 114 -14.15 2.18 -15.10
C VAL A 114 -14.52 2.32 -16.57
N ASP A 115 -14.27 3.48 -17.16
CA ASP A 115 -14.49 3.74 -18.58
C ASP A 115 -13.40 3.10 -19.48
N ARG A 116 -13.43 3.41 -20.79
CA ARG A 116 -12.47 2.85 -21.76
C ARG A 116 -11.05 3.43 -21.66
N ASN A 117 -10.89 4.57 -20.99
CA ASN A 117 -9.62 5.27 -20.82
C ASN A 117 -8.97 4.96 -19.46
N GLY A 118 -9.62 4.13 -18.62
CA GLY A 118 -9.16 3.84 -17.27
C GLY A 118 -9.64 4.85 -16.23
N TYR A 119 -10.52 5.79 -16.59
CA TYR A 119 -11.11 6.74 -15.65
C TYR A 119 -12.28 6.11 -14.91
N ALA A 120 -12.32 6.30 -13.59
CA ALA A 120 -13.38 5.82 -12.73
C ALA A 120 -13.89 6.96 -11.84
N ASP A 121 -15.20 7.17 -11.82
CA ASP A 121 -15.84 8.04 -10.84
C ASP A 121 -15.85 7.32 -9.49
N PRO A 122 -15.33 7.91 -8.39
CA PRO A 122 -15.38 7.32 -7.06
C PRO A 122 -16.78 6.85 -6.64
N ALA A 123 -17.84 7.56 -7.06
CA ALA A 123 -19.22 7.17 -6.75
C ALA A 123 -19.62 5.83 -7.40
N ASN A 124 -19.16 5.56 -8.63
CA ASN A 124 -19.41 4.30 -9.31
C ASN A 124 -18.67 3.13 -8.64
N ILE A 125 -17.46 3.39 -8.12
CA ILE A 125 -16.69 2.40 -7.36
C ILE A 125 -17.42 2.07 -6.05
N ILE A 126 -17.85 3.09 -5.30
CA ILE A 126 -18.62 2.92 -4.06
C ILE A 126 -19.88 2.08 -4.30
N GLU A 127 -20.64 2.39 -5.36
CA GLU A 127 -21.87 1.66 -5.67
C GLU A 127 -21.57 0.23 -6.13
N ALA A 128 -20.49 -0.02 -6.87
CA ALA A 128 -20.08 -1.37 -7.24
C ALA A 128 -19.70 -2.22 -5.99
N ILE A 129 -18.94 -1.65 -5.06
CA ILE A 129 -18.59 -2.32 -3.79
C ILE A 129 -19.85 -2.68 -3.00
N ARG A 130 -20.76 -1.72 -2.84
CA ARG A 130 -22.04 -1.92 -2.16
C ARG A 130 -22.88 -2.98 -2.86
N TYR A 131 -23.00 -2.90 -4.19
CA TYR A 131 -23.77 -3.84 -4.99
C TYR A 131 -23.27 -5.27 -4.81
N ALA A 132 -21.95 -5.49 -4.90
CA ALA A 132 -21.36 -6.81 -4.73
C ALA A 132 -21.66 -7.41 -3.35
N ALA A 133 -21.49 -6.63 -2.29
CA ALA A 133 -21.76 -7.06 -0.92
C ALA A 133 -23.24 -7.41 -0.71
N ILE A 134 -24.17 -6.60 -1.22
CA ILE A 134 -25.62 -6.84 -1.10
C ILE A 134 -26.07 -8.07 -1.89
N HIS A 135 -25.45 -8.33 -3.04
CA HIS A 135 -25.87 -9.41 -3.95
C HIS A 135 -25.10 -10.72 -3.76
N GLY A 136 -24.49 -10.91 -2.58
CA GLY A 136 -23.97 -12.20 -2.13
C GLY A 136 -22.60 -12.57 -2.69
N ALA A 137 -21.75 -11.59 -3.00
CA ALA A 137 -20.34 -11.89 -3.25
C ALA A 137 -19.64 -12.30 -1.94
N ASP A 138 -18.92 -13.43 -1.94
CA ASP A 138 -18.08 -13.86 -0.81
C ASP A 138 -16.79 -13.05 -0.71
N ILE A 139 -16.25 -12.65 -1.88
CA ILE A 139 -14.99 -11.91 -2.01
C ILE A 139 -15.16 -10.80 -3.05
N ILE A 140 -14.68 -9.60 -2.73
CA ILE A 140 -14.59 -8.47 -3.66
C ILE A 140 -13.12 -8.20 -3.94
N ASN A 141 -12.68 -8.38 -5.19
CA ASN A 141 -11.35 -7.97 -5.64
C ASN A 141 -11.40 -6.57 -6.26
N ILE A 142 -10.58 -5.65 -5.75
CA ILE A 142 -10.46 -4.28 -6.24
C ILE A 142 -9.02 -4.04 -6.70
N SER A 143 -8.78 -4.25 -8.00
CA SER A 143 -7.50 -3.94 -8.65
C SER A 143 -7.47 -2.50 -9.18
N LEU A 144 -7.89 -1.53 -8.37
CA LEU A 144 -8.02 -0.11 -8.69
C LEU A 144 -7.66 0.73 -7.45
N GLY A 145 -7.00 1.87 -7.65
CA GLY A 145 -6.66 2.80 -6.57
C GLY A 145 -6.87 4.26 -6.98
N LEU A 146 -7.21 5.10 -6.01
CA LEU A 146 -7.11 6.55 -6.12
C LEU A 146 -5.78 6.99 -5.48
N TYR A 147 -4.91 7.56 -6.29
CA TYR A 147 -3.52 7.87 -5.92
C TYR A 147 -3.32 9.24 -5.27
N HIS A 148 -4.40 10.02 -5.10
CA HIS A 148 -4.41 11.28 -4.35
C HIS A 148 -5.32 11.13 -3.14
N ASN A 149 -4.84 10.43 -2.10
CA ASN A 149 -5.60 10.31 -0.87
C ASN A 149 -5.22 11.43 0.12
N ILE A 150 -6.13 12.37 0.33
CA ILE A 150 -5.97 13.48 1.27
C ILE A 150 -6.32 13.05 2.70
N GLU A 151 -7.06 11.94 2.86
CA GLU A 151 -7.47 11.36 4.14
C GLU A 151 -7.18 9.84 4.21
N PRO A 152 -5.90 9.46 4.32
CA PRO A 152 -5.47 8.07 4.47
C PRO A 152 -6.28 7.29 5.51
N GLY A 153 -6.83 6.16 5.11
CA GLY A 153 -7.68 5.27 5.93
C GLY A 153 -9.06 5.82 6.27
N ARG A 154 -9.36 7.08 5.90
CA ARG A 154 -10.59 7.79 6.26
C ARG A 154 -11.39 8.27 5.06
N SER A 155 -10.88 8.10 3.85
CA SER A 155 -11.58 8.43 2.61
C SER A 155 -12.92 7.71 2.49
N ASN A 156 -13.88 8.28 1.76
CA ASN A 156 -15.18 7.64 1.50
C ASN A 156 -15.05 6.23 0.90
N LEU A 157 -14.01 6.01 0.09
CA LEU A 157 -13.71 4.69 -0.49
C LEU A 157 -13.21 3.70 0.57
N SER A 158 -12.34 4.13 1.48
CA SER A 158 -11.85 3.29 2.57
C SER A 158 -12.98 2.96 3.56
N GLN A 159 -13.84 3.94 3.85
CA GLN A 159 -15.00 3.79 4.73
C GLN A 159 -16.03 2.80 4.18
N ILE A 160 -16.38 2.85 2.88
CA ILE A 160 -17.34 1.90 2.32
C ILE A 160 -16.81 0.46 2.40
N VAL A 161 -15.51 0.24 2.20
CA VAL A 161 -14.89 -1.08 2.35
C VAL A 161 -15.05 -1.58 3.78
N ASN A 162 -14.71 -0.75 4.78
CA ASN A 162 -14.90 -1.11 6.19
C ASN A 162 -16.37 -1.43 6.51
N GLN A 163 -17.31 -0.61 6.01
CA GLN A 163 -18.74 -0.79 6.23
C GLN A 163 -19.27 -2.10 5.64
N VAL A 164 -18.92 -2.45 4.39
CA VAL A 164 -19.46 -3.66 3.77
C VAL A 164 -18.89 -4.92 4.40
N VAL A 165 -17.62 -4.92 4.81
CA VAL A 165 -17.02 -6.04 5.54
C VAL A 165 -17.75 -6.26 6.87
N GLU A 166 -18.06 -5.20 7.60
CA GLU A 166 -18.82 -5.28 8.87
C GLU A 166 -20.25 -5.75 8.71
N GLN A 167 -20.96 -5.20 7.72
CA GLN A 167 -22.40 -5.39 7.59
C GLN A 167 -22.75 -6.71 6.90
N TYR A 168 -21.95 -7.13 5.92
CA TYR A 168 -22.27 -8.27 5.06
C TYR A 168 -21.31 -9.46 5.24
N GLY A 169 -20.19 -9.30 5.97
CA GLY A 169 -19.22 -10.37 6.17
C GLY A 169 -18.46 -10.76 4.89
N VAL A 170 -18.44 -9.89 3.88
CA VAL A 170 -17.68 -10.06 2.64
C VAL A 170 -16.20 -9.83 2.88
N THR A 171 -15.33 -10.62 2.24
CA THR A 171 -13.87 -10.38 2.28
C THR A 171 -13.49 -9.43 1.14
N VAL A 172 -12.73 -8.37 1.42
CA VAL A 172 -12.31 -7.39 0.41
C VAL A 172 -10.80 -7.43 0.23
N VAL A 173 -10.36 -7.73 -1.00
CA VAL A 173 -8.95 -7.80 -1.39
C VAL A 173 -8.65 -6.65 -2.34
N VAL A 174 -7.63 -5.85 -2.05
CA VAL A 174 -7.35 -4.61 -2.78
C VAL A 174 -5.87 -4.53 -3.15
N ALA A 175 -5.57 -4.13 -4.37
CA ALA A 175 -4.21 -3.84 -4.81
C ALA A 175 -3.66 -2.62 -4.06
N ALA A 176 -2.47 -2.72 -3.46
CA ALA A 176 -1.89 -1.65 -2.64
C ALA A 176 -1.67 -0.34 -3.43
N GLY A 177 -1.34 -0.44 -4.72
CA GLY A 177 -1.06 0.68 -5.62
C GLY A 177 0.28 0.52 -6.34
N ASN A 178 0.50 1.33 -7.38
CA ASN A 178 1.72 1.29 -8.19
C ASN A 178 2.47 2.64 -8.16
N THR A 179 2.43 3.34 -7.02
CA THR A 179 3.05 4.68 -6.84
C THR A 179 4.25 4.67 -5.90
N GLY A 180 4.83 3.49 -5.66
CA GLY A 180 6.18 3.38 -5.13
C GLY A 180 7.22 4.03 -6.08
N PRO A 181 8.49 4.14 -5.66
CA PRO A 181 9.07 3.45 -4.51
C PRO A 181 8.92 4.20 -3.19
N GLY A 182 8.38 5.41 -3.16
CA GLY A 182 8.27 6.21 -1.94
C GLY A 182 7.60 5.48 -0.78
N ILE A 183 8.06 5.75 0.45
CA ILE A 183 7.39 5.26 1.66
C ILE A 183 6.07 6.01 1.85
N ASN A 184 5.05 5.33 2.37
CA ASN A 184 3.71 5.89 2.57
C ASN A 184 2.99 6.21 1.24
N THR A 185 2.90 5.21 0.36
CA THR A 185 2.33 5.31 -0.99
C THR A 185 1.11 4.42 -1.23
N VAL A 186 0.61 3.74 -0.20
CA VAL A 186 -0.59 2.88 -0.28
C VAL A 186 -1.80 3.74 -0.65
N SER A 187 -2.54 3.27 -1.66
CA SER A 187 -3.67 4.00 -2.24
C SER A 187 -5.01 3.63 -1.59
N ALA A 188 -5.99 4.52 -1.68
CA ALA A 188 -7.37 4.17 -1.32
C ALA A 188 -8.02 3.35 -2.46
N PRO A 189 -8.83 2.32 -2.16
CA PRO A 189 -9.29 1.87 -0.84
C PRO A 189 -8.39 0.82 -0.15
N ALA A 190 -7.18 0.58 -0.65
CA ALA A 190 -6.29 -0.45 -0.09
C ALA A 190 -5.80 -0.12 1.33
N ASP A 191 -5.95 1.14 1.74
CA ASP A 191 -5.65 1.66 3.07
C ASP A 191 -6.82 1.54 4.07
N ALA A 192 -7.90 0.84 3.72
CA ALA A 192 -9.01 0.55 4.63
C ALA A 192 -8.63 -0.52 5.66
N ASP A 193 -8.95 -0.30 6.94
CA ASP A 193 -8.57 -1.17 8.06
C ASP A 193 -8.95 -2.66 7.86
N LYS A 194 -10.09 -2.89 7.21
CA LYS A 194 -10.64 -4.24 6.98
C LYS A 194 -10.31 -4.81 5.61
N ALA A 195 -9.63 -4.07 4.74
CA ALA A 195 -9.14 -4.60 3.48
C ALA A 195 -7.95 -5.54 3.72
N ILE A 196 -7.82 -6.52 2.84
CA ILE A 196 -6.56 -7.24 2.61
C ILE A 196 -5.82 -6.46 1.52
N SER A 197 -4.84 -5.65 1.91
CA SER A 197 -4.04 -4.83 1.01
C SER A 197 -2.87 -5.64 0.47
N VAL A 198 -2.69 -5.67 -0.86
CA VAL A 198 -1.74 -6.60 -1.52
C VAL A 198 -0.69 -5.86 -2.34
N GLY A 199 0.57 -5.97 -1.93
CA GLY A 199 1.73 -5.47 -2.69
C GLY A 199 2.24 -6.47 -3.74
N ALA A 200 3.15 -6.01 -4.62
CA ALA A 200 3.62 -6.76 -5.78
C ALA A 200 5.02 -7.36 -5.57
N PHE A 201 5.06 -8.68 -5.45
CA PHE A 201 6.27 -9.49 -5.27
C PHE A 201 6.73 -10.14 -6.58
N VAL A 202 8.03 -10.38 -6.72
CA VAL A 202 8.61 -11.13 -7.84
C VAL A 202 9.83 -11.93 -7.37
N SER A 203 9.73 -13.24 -7.56
CA SER A 203 10.79 -14.20 -7.20
C SER A 203 11.88 -14.28 -8.28
N PRO A 204 13.08 -14.81 -7.96
CA PRO A 204 14.10 -15.17 -8.94
C PRO A 204 13.56 -15.97 -10.13
N LYS A 205 12.66 -16.93 -9.86
CA LYS A 205 12.12 -17.79 -10.90
C LYS A 205 11.15 -17.05 -11.83
N MET A 206 10.37 -16.12 -11.28
CA MET A 206 9.50 -15.25 -12.08
C MET A 206 10.33 -14.34 -12.98
N TRP A 207 11.38 -13.70 -12.45
CA TRP A 207 12.31 -12.91 -13.27
C TRP A 207 12.89 -13.69 -14.46
N GLU A 208 13.29 -14.94 -14.21
CA GLU A 208 13.85 -15.81 -15.24
C GLU A 208 12.80 -16.20 -16.30
N VAL A 209 11.62 -16.65 -15.88
CA VAL A 209 10.60 -17.19 -16.78
C VAL A 209 9.86 -16.09 -17.53
N ASP A 210 9.50 -15.01 -16.85
CA ASP A 210 8.66 -13.95 -17.41
C ASP A 210 9.49 -12.99 -18.27
N PHE A 211 10.75 -12.72 -17.88
CA PHE A 211 11.57 -11.66 -18.46
C PHE A 211 12.96 -12.12 -18.93
N GLY A 212 13.38 -13.36 -18.66
CA GLY A 212 14.73 -13.83 -18.97
C GLY A 212 15.82 -13.20 -18.09
N HIS A 213 15.44 -12.56 -16.98
CA HIS A 213 16.37 -11.88 -16.09
C HIS A 213 16.89 -12.83 -15.00
N GLN A 214 18.18 -12.72 -14.70
CA GLN A 214 18.82 -13.49 -13.63
C GLN A 214 18.96 -12.62 -12.39
N VAL A 215 18.03 -12.77 -11.46
CA VAL A 215 18.00 -12.06 -10.17
C VAL A 215 18.28 -13.07 -9.06
N PRO A 216 19.27 -12.83 -8.17
CA PRO A 216 19.74 -13.86 -7.24
C PRO A 216 18.84 -14.07 -6.02
N GLN A 217 17.93 -13.15 -5.74
CA GLN A 217 17.11 -13.14 -4.53
C GLN A 217 15.70 -12.61 -4.78
N ASP A 218 14.82 -12.85 -3.81
CA ASP A 218 13.47 -12.30 -3.78
C ASP A 218 13.49 -10.76 -3.85
N SER A 219 12.48 -10.20 -4.51
CA SER A 219 12.36 -8.75 -4.71
C SER A 219 10.91 -8.31 -4.74
N LEU A 220 10.69 -7.04 -4.43
CA LEU A 220 9.44 -6.36 -4.72
C LEU A 220 9.59 -5.56 -6.01
N TYR A 221 8.49 -5.40 -6.75
CA TYR A 221 8.49 -4.41 -7.82
C TYR A 221 8.67 -3.02 -7.21
N TYR A 222 9.63 -2.24 -7.71
CA TYR A 222 9.95 -0.91 -7.15
C TYR A 222 8.74 0.04 -7.14
N PHE A 223 7.79 -0.13 -8.06
CA PHE A 223 6.57 0.66 -8.12
C PHE A 223 5.52 0.22 -7.11
N SER A 224 5.65 -0.96 -6.49
CA SER A 224 4.67 -1.45 -5.51
C SER A 224 4.53 -0.41 -4.41
N SER A 225 3.32 0.08 -4.20
CA SER A 225 3.05 0.98 -3.10
C SER A 225 3.33 0.27 -1.77
N VAL A 226 4.00 0.96 -0.87
CA VAL A 226 4.42 0.47 0.44
C VAL A 226 3.91 1.41 1.53
N GLY A 227 3.70 0.89 2.72
CA GLY A 227 3.29 1.69 3.87
C GLY A 227 4.45 2.44 4.52
N PRO A 228 4.33 2.77 5.81
CA PRO A 228 3.09 2.66 6.59
C PRO A 228 2.03 3.64 6.07
N ARG A 229 0.78 3.47 6.51
CA ARG A 229 -0.22 4.54 6.37
C ARG A 229 0.23 5.75 7.22
N PRO A 230 -0.16 7.00 6.91
CA PRO A 230 0.30 8.18 7.63
C PRO A 230 -0.02 8.20 9.12
N ASP A 231 -1.10 7.55 9.54
CA ASP A 231 -1.49 7.39 10.94
C ASP A 231 -0.70 6.24 11.62
N GLY A 232 0.23 5.61 10.93
CA GLY A 232 1.10 4.59 11.47
C GLY A 232 0.60 3.16 11.34
N ALA A 233 -0.60 2.88 10.79
CA ALA A 233 -1.00 1.51 10.52
C ALA A 233 -0.05 0.83 9.50
N TRP A 234 0.23 -0.48 9.68
CA TRP A 234 1.01 -1.23 8.69
C TRP A 234 0.16 -1.49 7.45
N TYR A 235 0.77 -1.29 6.30
CA TYR A 235 0.28 -1.67 4.99
C TYR A 235 1.50 -1.92 4.09
N PRO A 236 1.41 -2.77 3.06
CA PRO A 236 0.29 -3.66 2.75
C PRO A 236 0.08 -4.73 3.86
N SER A 237 -0.99 -5.52 3.76
CA SER A 237 -1.17 -6.67 4.65
C SER A 237 -0.11 -7.74 4.36
N LEU A 238 0.11 -8.01 3.07
CA LEU A 238 1.05 -9.00 2.55
C LEU A 238 1.36 -8.69 1.09
N VAL A 239 2.28 -9.44 0.49
CA VAL A 239 2.61 -9.37 -0.94
C VAL A 239 2.28 -10.66 -1.68
N ALA A 240 2.05 -10.56 -2.98
CA ALA A 240 1.76 -11.71 -3.84
C ALA A 240 2.38 -11.51 -5.23
N PRO A 241 2.47 -12.58 -6.06
CA PRO A 241 3.03 -12.49 -7.41
C PRO A 241 2.46 -11.31 -8.21
N GLY A 242 3.33 -10.34 -8.50
CA GLY A 242 3.00 -9.09 -9.16
C GLY A 242 3.02 -9.16 -10.67
N SER A 243 3.56 -10.24 -11.26
CA SER A 243 3.45 -10.55 -12.68
C SER A 243 2.66 -11.83 -12.92
N ALA A 244 1.87 -11.84 -13.99
CA ALA A 244 1.16 -13.04 -14.42
C ALA A 244 0.82 -13.01 -15.91
N VAL A 245 0.91 -14.19 -16.52
CA VAL A 245 0.25 -14.47 -17.81
C VAL A 245 -1.22 -14.78 -17.52
N SER A 246 -2.13 -14.03 -18.15
CA SER A 246 -3.58 -14.23 -17.97
C SER A 246 -4.34 -13.99 -19.27
N THR A 247 -5.63 -14.32 -19.28
CA THR A 247 -6.55 -14.10 -20.39
C THR A 247 -6.76 -12.63 -20.68
N VAL A 248 -6.87 -12.26 -21.94
CA VAL A 248 -7.23 -10.89 -22.37
C VAL A 248 -8.37 -10.92 -23.39
N PRO A 249 -9.06 -9.78 -23.65
CA PRO A 249 -10.15 -9.76 -24.63
C PRO A 249 -9.71 -10.12 -26.05
N GLY A 250 -10.61 -10.71 -26.84
CA GLY A 250 -10.34 -11.15 -28.22
C GLY A 250 -10.00 -10.05 -29.24
N TRP A 251 -10.07 -8.77 -28.85
CA TRP A 251 -9.59 -7.66 -29.69
C TRP A 251 -8.09 -7.39 -29.53
N MET A 252 -7.45 -8.00 -28.53
CA MET A 252 -6.00 -8.00 -28.36
C MET A 252 -5.34 -9.02 -29.30
N PRO A 253 -4.07 -8.81 -29.69
CA PRO A 253 -3.40 -9.67 -30.67
C PRO A 253 -3.18 -11.11 -30.22
N ASN A 254 -3.14 -11.37 -28.91
CA ASN A 254 -2.95 -12.70 -28.33
C ASN A 254 -4.07 -12.98 -27.32
N PRO A 255 -4.50 -14.25 -27.14
CA PRO A 255 -5.51 -14.61 -26.13
C PRO A 255 -4.98 -14.53 -24.69
N TYR A 256 -3.65 -14.46 -24.53
CA TYR A 256 -2.95 -14.36 -23.26
C TYR A 256 -1.92 -13.23 -23.29
N MET A 257 -1.71 -12.58 -22.15
CA MET A 257 -0.72 -11.51 -22.02
C MET A 257 -0.06 -11.57 -20.65
N LEU A 258 1.26 -11.36 -20.62
CA LEU A 258 2.01 -11.09 -19.40
C LEU A 258 1.84 -9.62 -19.02
N THR A 259 1.43 -9.34 -17.79
CA THR A 259 1.39 -7.98 -17.23
C THR A 259 1.95 -7.96 -15.82
N GLU A 260 2.31 -6.77 -15.37
CA GLU A 260 2.84 -6.50 -14.03
C GLU A 260 2.00 -5.46 -13.29
N GLY A 261 1.96 -5.56 -11.96
CA GLY A 261 1.27 -4.60 -11.09
C GLY A 261 0.75 -5.21 -9.80
N THR A 262 0.50 -4.39 -8.79
CA THR A 262 -0.30 -4.81 -7.61
C THR A 262 -1.70 -5.25 -8.02
N SER A 263 -2.20 -4.77 -9.17
CA SER A 263 -3.42 -5.25 -9.82
C SER A 263 -3.41 -6.73 -10.17
N MET A 264 -2.24 -7.34 -10.37
CA MET A 264 -2.07 -8.78 -10.64
C MET A 264 -1.82 -9.54 -9.34
N ALA A 265 -1.23 -8.90 -8.33
CA ALA A 265 -1.03 -9.51 -7.01
C ALA A 265 -2.35 -9.73 -6.25
N ALA A 266 -3.23 -8.72 -6.21
CA ALA A 266 -4.54 -8.82 -5.55
C ALA A 266 -5.40 -10.03 -6.02
N PRO A 267 -5.56 -10.32 -7.33
CA PRO A 267 -6.35 -11.46 -7.77
C PRO A 267 -5.73 -12.82 -7.43
N HIS A 268 -4.40 -12.93 -7.25
CA HIS A 268 -3.81 -14.15 -6.70
C HIS A 268 -4.30 -14.42 -5.28
N VAL A 269 -4.24 -13.40 -4.42
CA VAL A 269 -4.74 -13.49 -3.04
C VAL A 269 -6.25 -13.75 -3.00
N THR A 270 -7.01 -13.11 -3.88
CA THR A 270 -8.45 -13.39 -4.04
C THR A 270 -8.73 -14.86 -4.30
N GLY A 271 -7.96 -15.51 -5.18
CA GLY A 271 -8.12 -16.95 -5.42
C GLY A 271 -7.71 -17.82 -4.21
N VAL A 272 -6.68 -17.41 -3.47
CA VAL A 272 -6.30 -18.09 -2.21
C VAL A 272 -7.43 -17.99 -1.19
N VAL A 273 -8.02 -16.80 -1.01
CA VAL A 273 -9.19 -16.60 -0.14
C VAL A 273 -10.34 -17.52 -0.54
N ALA A 274 -10.62 -17.69 -1.84
CA ALA A 274 -11.66 -18.59 -2.30
C ALA A 274 -11.42 -20.04 -1.86
N HIS A 275 -10.18 -20.52 -1.92
CA HIS A 275 -9.82 -21.87 -1.41
C HIS A 275 -9.95 -21.99 0.12
N LEU A 276 -9.57 -20.94 0.87
CA LEU A 276 -9.72 -20.93 2.33
C LEU A 276 -11.20 -21.02 2.73
N LEU A 277 -12.06 -20.24 2.06
CA LEU A 277 -13.51 -20.26 2.29
C LEU A 277 -14.12 -21.61 1.90
N GLU A 278 -13.75 -22.17 0.74
CA GLU A 278 -14.22 -23.49 0.30
C GLU A 278 -13.80 -24.60 1.27
N GLY A 279 -12.53 -24.60 1.69
CA GLY A 279 -11.99 -25.56 2.66
C GLY A 279 -12.70 -25.47 4.01
N ALA A 280 -12.92 -24.26 4.53
CA ALA A 280 -13.60 -24.03 5.79
C ALA A 280 -15.07 -24.51 5.72
N GLN A 281 -15.77 -24.20 4.64
CA GLN A 281 -17.14 -24.65 4.40
C GLN A 281 -17.25 -26.17 4.40
N LYS A 282 -16.32 -26.88 3.74
CA LYS A 282 -16.31 -28.36 3.66
C LYS A 282 -16.22 -29.06 5.02
N ILE A 283 -15.58 -28.43 6.01
CA ILE A 283 -15.42 -29.01 7.35
C ILE A 283 -16.31 -28.35 8.41
N GLY A 284 -17.16 -27.41 8.02
CA GLY A 284 -18.02 -26.66 8.95
C GLY A 284 -17.27 -25.69 9.86
N LEU A 285 -16.07 -25.26 9.47
CA LEU A 285 -15.30 -24.24 10.18
C LEU A 285 -15.95 -22.87 9.93
N LYS A 286 -16.32 -22.17 11.01
CA LYS A 286 -16.85 -20.81 10.92
C LYS A 286 -15.71 -19.84 10.63
N THR A 287 -15.89 -19.00 9.63
CA THR A 287 -14.91 -17.97 9.24
C THR A 287 -15.52 -16.58 9.32
N THR A 288 -14.67 -15.59 9.57
CA THR A 288 -14.97 -14.17 9.41
C THR A 288 -13.92 -13.54 8.50
N PRO A 289 -14.18 -12.39 7.86
CA PRO A 289 -13.18 -11.69 7.05
C PRO A 289 -11.89 -11.39 7.82
N SER A 290 -12.00 -11.07 9.12
CA SER A 290 -10.85 -10.86 10.00
C SER A 290 -10.03 -12.13 10.25
N LEU A 291 -10.67 -13.28 10.45
CA LEU A 291 -9.97 -14.56 10.58
C LEU A 291 -9.28 -14.96 9.28
N ILE A 292 -9.91 -14.71 8.13
CA ILE A 292 -9.30 -14.93 6.82
C ILE A 292 -8.08 -14.03 6.62
N LYS A 293 -8.21 -12.72 6.89
CA LYS A 293 -7.10 -11.77 6.82
C LYS A 293 -5.95 -12.20 7.73
N ARG A 294 -6.24 -12.52 8.99
CA ARG A 294 -5.24 -12.97 9.97
C ARG A 294 -4.57 -14.28 9.56
N ALA A 295 -5.32 -15.25 9.02
CA ALA A 295 -4.75 -16.50 8.51
C ALA A 295 -3.81 -16.28 7.31
N LEU A 296 -4.13 -15.32 6.45
CA LEU A 296 -3.24 -14.93 5.36
C LEU A 296 -1.98 -14.25 5.86
N GLU A 297 -2.12 -13.31 6.81
CA GLU A 297 -1.02 -12.57 7.42
C GLU A 297 -0.08 -13.52 8.21
N GLU A 298 -0.59 -14.31 9.17
CA GLU A 298 0.23 -15.26 9.95
C GLU A 298 0.71 -16.48 9.14
N GLY A 299 0.09 -16.75 7.99
CA GLY A 299 0.44 -17.86 7.12
C GLY A 299 1.43 -17.47 6.02
N ALA A 300 1.69 -16.18 5.82
CA ALA A 300 2.58 -15.71 4.77
C ALA A 300 4.04 -16.15 5.02
N ARG A 301 4.78 -16.27 3.92
CA ARG A 301 6.21 -16.59 3.94
C ARG A 301 7.00 -15.30 4.05
N ASP A 302 7.69 -15.13 5.18
CA ASP A 302 8.60 -14.02 5.43
C ASP A 302 9.61 -13.81 4.29
N LEU A 303 9.88 -12.54 3.96
CA LEU A 303 10.98 -12.16 3.09
C LEU A 303 12.14 -11.60 3.90
N GLU A 304 13.35 -12.06 3.61
CA GLU A 304 14.55 -11.51 4.20
C GLU A 304 14.84 -10.11 3.64
N ASN A 305 15.29 -9.20 4.51
CA ASN A 305 15.74 -7.84 4.17
C ASN A 305 14.63 -6.85 3.77
N PHE A 306 13.36 -7.17 3.99
CA PHE A 306 12.25 -6.23 3.85
C PHE A 306 11.72 -5.82 5.22
N THR A 307 11.26 -4.59 5.33
CA THR A 307 10.54 -4.12 6.53
C THR A 307 9.06 -4.47 6.41
N ILE A 308 8.35 -4.59 7.55
CA ILE A 308 6.90 -4.84 7.58
C ILE A 308 6.07 -3.82 6.78
N ASN A 309 6.61 -2.64 6.51
CA ASN A 309 5.94 -1.63 5.66
C ASN A 309 6.04 -1.92 4.17
N GLU A 310 7.04 -2.71 3.77
CA GLU A 310 7.34 -3.00 2.38
C GLU A 310 6.60 -4.25 1.92
N ASP A 311 6.69 -5.33 2.70
CA ASP A 311 6.09 -6.63 2.35
C ASP A 311 4.92 -7.05 3.23
N GLY A 312 4.57 -6.27 4.27
CA GLY A 312 3.55 -6.67 5.24
C GLY A 312 4.03 -7.89 6.03
N HIS A 313 3.27 -8.98 5.96
CA HIS A 313 3.64 -10.26 6.58
C HIS A 313 4.40 -11.19 5.62
N GLY A 314 4.83 -10.69 4.46
CA GLY A 314 5.56 -11.47 3.45
C GLY A 314 4.67 -12.01 2.34
N VAL A 315 5.13 -13.06 1.67
CA VAL A 315 4.48 -13.59 0.45
C VAL A 315 3.32 -14.53 0.80
N VAL A 316 2.17 -14.35 0.16
CA VAL A 316 1.03 -15.25 0.32
C VAL A 316 1.40 -16.73 0.16
N ASP A 317 1.00 -17.56 1.11
CA ASP A 317 1.17 -19.02 1.09
C ASP A 317 -0.16 -19.70 1.44
N ALA A 318 -0.83 -20.24 0.41
CA ALA A 318 -2.15 -20.82 0.57
C ALA A 318 -2.19 -21.99 1.57
N TYR A 319 -1.14 -22.81 1.62
CA TYR A 319 -1.13 -24.00 2.47
C TYR A 319 -0.95 -23.60 3.93
N ASN A 320 0.02 -22.73 4.22
CA ASN A 320 0.27 -22.25 5.57
C ASN A 320 -0.90 -21.42 6.08
N SER A 321 -1.50 -20.56 5.24
CA SER A 321 -2.72 -19.84 5.62
C SER A 321 -3.88 -20.77 5.96
N TRP A 322 -4.04 -21.90 5.25
CA TRP A 322 -5.03 -22.90 5.62
C TRP A 322 -4.72 -23.59 6.95
N GLN A 323 -3.45 -23.90 7.23
CA GLN A 323 -3.07 -24.45 8.54
C GLN A 323 -3.40 -23.46 9.66
N LYS A 324 -3.01 -22.20 9.50
CA LYS A 324 -3.30 -21.12 10.46
C LYS A 324 -4.80 -20.95 10.68
N LEU A 325 -5.60 -20.90 9.61
CA LEU A 325 -7.05 -20.73 9.73
C LEU A 325 -7.72 -21.79 10.62
N LYS A 326 -7.21 -23.04 10.62
CA LYS A 326 -7.75 -24.12 11.47
C LYS A 326 -7.34 -24.00 12.95
N GLU A 327 -6.23 -23.33 13.23
CA GLU A 327 -5.65 -23.21 14.56
C GLU A 327 -6.07 -21.91 15.26
N LEU A 328 -6.40 -20.87 14.49
CA LEU A 328 -6.77 -19.57 15.02
C LEU A 328 -8.02 -19.64 15.91
N PRO A 329 -7.98 -18.99 17.09
CA PRO A 329 -9.14 -18.91 17.97
C PRO A 329 -10.25 -18.02 17.38
N GLU A 330 -11.43 -17.97 18.04
CA GLU A 330 -12.46 -16.98 17.71
C GLU A 330 -11.90 -15.55 17.70
N GLU A 331 -12.48 -14.69 16.86
CA GLU A 331 -12.05 -13.29 16.67
C GLU A 331 -11.95 -12.53 18.00
N ARG A 332 -10.73 -12.09 18.33
CA ARG A 332 -10.44 -11.29 19.52
C ARG A 332 -10.37 -9.82 19.15
N LYS A 333 -10.88 -8.96 20.04
CA LYS A 333 -11.15 -7.55 19.73
C LYS A 333 -10.37 -6.64 20.67
N PHE A 334 -9.07 -6.52 20.45
CA PHE A 334 -8.30 -5.43 21.07
C PHE A 334 -8.41 -4.17 20.22
N SER A 335 -8.36 -3.02 20.88
CA SER A 335 -8.15 -1.75 20.21
C SER A 335 -6.90 -1.10 20.79
N VAL A 336 -6.01 -0.67 19.90
CA VAL A 336 -4.75 -0.03 20.24
C VAL A 336 -4.76 1.40 19.74
N ARG A 337 -4.21 2.29 20.55
CA ARG A 337 -4.11 3.72 20.25
C ARG A 337 -2.79 4.26 20.76
N LEU A 338 -2.01 4.85 19.86
CA LEU A 338 -0.83 5.64 20.15
C LEU A 338 -1.09 7.11 19.83
N PHE A 339 -0.43 7.99 20.57
CA PHE A 339 -0.43 9.42 20.24
C PHE A 339 0.31 9.66 18.93
N ASN A 340 -0.33 10.41 18.03
CA ASN A 340 0.26 10.87 16.79
C ASN A 340 0.07 12.40 16.71
N PRO A 341 1.14 13.21 16.63
CA PRO A 341 1.03 14.67 16.61
C PRO A 341 0.12 15.23 15.51
N LYS A 342 0.05 14.55 14.36
CA LYS A 342 -0.75 14.99 13.20
C LYS A 342 -2.17 14.43 13.22
N TYR A 343 -2.36 13.21 13.71
CA TYR A 343 -3.63 12.48 13.64
C TYR A 343 -4.35 12.31 14.98
N GLY A 344 -3.76 12.82 16.07
CA GLY A 344 -4.25 12.70 17.44
C GLY A 344 -3.99 11.31 18.01
N SER A 345 -4.89 10.38 17.70
CA SER A 345 -4.83 8.99 18.16
C SER A 345 -4.87 8.04 16.97
N ALA A 346 -3.96 7.07 16.95
CA ALA A 346 -3.68 6.28 15.77
C ALA A 346 -3.36 4.81 16.12
N PRO A 347 -3.59 3.85 15.21
CA PRO A 347 -3.40 2.41 15.48
C PRO A 347 -1.92 2.00 15.53
N GLY A 348 -1.02 2.84 15.04
CA GLY A 348 0.43 2.66 15.12
C GLY A 348 1.12 4.01 15.27
N PHE A 349 2.42 4.05 15.01
CA PHE A 349 3.17 5.31 15.04
C PHE A 349 4.03 5.46 13.80
N PHE A 350 3.84 6.56 13.08
CA PHE A 350 4.68 6.94 11.95
C PHE A 350 5.05 8.42 12.01
N THR A 351 6.33 8.71 11.80
CA THR A 351 6.84 10.08 11.72
C THR A 351 8.06 10.18 10.81
N ARG A 352 8.18 11.32 10.12
CA ARG A 352 9.33 11.67 9.28
C ARG A 352 10.22 12.76 9.89
N GLU A 353 9.77 13.38 10.97
CA GLU A 353 10.34 14.65 11.47
C GLU A 353 10.71 14.62 12.95
N LEU A 354 10.11 13.71 13.71
CA LEU A 354 10.21 13.67 15.16
C LEU A 354 10.82 12.36 15.64
N VAL A 355 11.69 12.44 16.62
CA VAL A 355 12.24 11.27 17.31
C VAL A 355 11.48 11.14 18.64
N PRO A 356 10.62 10.14 18.85
CA PRO A 356 9.99 9.91 20.14
C PRO A 356 11.05 9.52 21.17
N GLU A 357 10.91 10.01 22.40
CA GLU A 357 11.61 9.48 23.57
C GLU A 357 10.67 8.61 24.41
N ARG A 358 9.42 9.07 24.59
CA ARG A 358 8.41 8.36 25.37
C ARG A 358 7.02 8.56 24.80
N LEU A 359 6.31 7.46 24.56
CA LEU A 359 4.90 7.43 24.14
C LEU A 359 4.10 6.53 25.08
N ILE A 360 2.78 6.65 25.05
CA ILE A 360 1.86 5.85 25.84
C ILE A 360 0.90 5.13 24.89
N LEU A 361 0.96 3.81 24.92
CA LEU A 361 0.00 2.94 24.25
C LEU A 361 -1.25 2.81 25.10
N GLU A 362 -2.41 3.16 24.56
CA GLU A 362 -3.69 2.83 25.13
C GLU A 362 -4.20 1.52 24.51
N LEU A 363 -4.36 0.51 25.36
CA LEU A 363 -4.91 -0.79 24.99
C LEU A 363 -6.29 -0.94 25.61
N THR A 364 -7.30 -1.16 24.78
CA THR A 364 -8.67 -1.51 25.22
C THR A 364 -8.98 -2.95 24.88
N ASN A 365 -9.46 -3.70 25.87
CA ASN A 365 -9.95 -5.06 25.67
C ASN A 365 -11.46 -5.03 25.41
N ASN A 366 -11.88 -5.18 24.16
CA ASN A 366 -13.29 -5.30 23.78
C ASN A 366 -13.78 -6.76 23.70
N HIS A 367 -12.95 -7.71 24.13
CA HIS A 367 -13.31 -9.11 24.22
C HIS A 367 -13.97 -9.42 25.58
N LYS A 368 -14.72 -10.52 25.64
CA LYS A 368 -15.52 -10.89 26.83
C LYS A 368 -14.68 -11.47 27.97
N GLN A 369 -13.44 -11.85 27.69
CA GLN A 369 -12.50 -12.45 28.65
C GLN A 369 -11.41 -11.45 29.04
N SER A 370 -10.77 -11.69 30.18
CA SER A 370 -9.59 -10.96 30.63
C SER A 370 -8.32 -11.64 30.12
N PHE A 371 -7.26 -10.87 29.89
CA PHE A 371 -5.98 -11.36 29.36
C PHE A 371 -4.81 -10.85 30.19
N ALA A 372 -3.70 -11.59 30.12
CA ALA A 372 -2.39 -11.15 30.60
C ALA A 372 -1.46 -11.13 29.38
N LEU A 373 -1.13 -9.94 28.91
CA LEU A 373 -0.28 -9.78 27.72
C LEU A 373 1.16 -9.55 28.15
N GLU A 374 2.06 -10.38 27.64
CA GLU A 374 3.51 -10.22 27.72
C GLU A 374 3.99 -9.35 26.56
N TRP A 375 4.72 -8.29 26.87
CA TRP A 375 5.17 -7.32 25.88
C TRP A 375 6.59 -7.63 25.40
N SER A 376 6.77 -7.63 24.09
CA SER A 376 8.07 -7.73 23.44
C SER A 376 8.13 -6.80 22.24
N ALA A 377 9.34 -6.50 21.76
CA ALA A 377 9.54 -5.73 20.54
C ALA A 377 10.48 -6.48 19.60
N THR A 378 10.25 -6.35 18.29
CA THR A 378 11.12 -6.95 17.28
C THR A 378 12.49 -6.27 17.16
N VAL A 379 12.66 -5.13 17.84
CA VAL A 379 13.86 -4.29 17.79
C VAL A 379 14.19 -3.73 19.17
N PRO A 380 15.49 -3.57 19.52
CA PRO A 380 15.91 -3.19 20.86
C PRO A 380 15.65 -1.71 21.20
N TRP A 381 15.40 -0.86 20.19
CA TRP A 381 15.16 0.57 20.40
C TRP A 381 13.73 0.89 20.83
N ILE A 382 12.81 -0.09 20.84
CA ILE A 382 11.46 0.03 21.42
C ILE A 382 11.47 -0.75 22.74
N GLN A 383 11.17 -0.06 23.85
CA GLN A 383 11.17 -0.68 25.17
C GLN A 383 9.85 -0.42 25.89
N PRO A 384 8.97 -1.43 26.08
CA PRO A 384 7.84 -1.28 26.98
C PRO A 384 8.34 -1.16 28.43
N GLU A 385 7.80 -0.20 29.19
CA GLU A 385 8.15 -0.04 30.62
C GLU A 385 7.49 -1.12 31.50
N LEU A 386 6.51 -1.85 30.96
CA LEU A 386 5.82 -2.95 31.63
C LEU A 386 6.11 -4.25 30.87
N GLU A 387 6.61 -5.27 31.58
CA GLU A 387 6.81 -6.61 31.00
C GLU A 387 5.47 -7.31 30.73
N THR A 388 4.51 -7.19 31.65
CA THR A 388 3.19 -7.81 31.55
C THR A 388 2.08 -6.82 31.87
N THR A 389 0.97 -6.89 31.13
CA THR A 389 -0.23 -6.10 31.41
C THR A 389 -1.46 -6.99 31.58
N TYR A 390 -2.06 -6.94 32.77
CA TYR A 390 -3.35 -7.57 33.04
C TYR A 390 -4.49 -6.61 32.65
N ILE A 391 -5.31 -7.05 31.69
CA ILE A 391 -6.40 -6.25 31.15
C ILE A 391 -7.74 -7.01 31.26
N SER A 392 -8.65 -6.45 32.05
CA SER A 392 -9.98 -7.00 32.23
C SER A 392 -10.89 -6.69 31.03
N ASN A 393 -11.90 -7.52 30.80
CA ASN A 393 -12.95 -7.27 29.81
C ASN A 393 -13.53 -5.85 29.97
N GLY A 394 -13.61 -5.11 28.85
CA GLY A 394 -14.21 -3.77 28.77
C GLY A 394 -13.36 -2.67 29.38
N SER A 395 -12.13 -2.97 29.79
CA SER A 395 -11.23 -1.99 30.41
C SER A 395 -10.15 -1.50 29.44
N THR A 396 -9.64 -0.29 29.72
CA THR A 396 -8.49 0.30 29.04
C THR A 396 -7.28 0.31 29.99
N ARG A 397 -6.09 0.06 29.44
CA ARG A 397 -4.80 0.15 30.12
C ARG A 397 -3.86 1.02 29.33
N GLN A 398 -2.97 1.70 30.04
CA GLN A 398 -1.91 2.51 29.48
C GLN A 398 -0.59 1.79 29.67
N ILE A 399 0.17 1.64 28.59
CA ILE A 399 1.46 0.98 28.55
C ILE A 399 2.49 2.02 28.09
N PRO A 400 3.29 2.59 29.00
CA PRO A 400 4.35 3.51 28.63
C PRO A 400 5.44 2.78 27.82
N LEU A 401 5.91 3.45 26.76
CA LEU A 401 6.95 2.98 25.86
C LEU A 401 8.11 3.98 25.87
N ARG A 402 9.33 3.49 25.99
CA ARG A 402 10.58 4.26 25.81
C ARG A 402 11.24 3.93 24.49
N PHE A 403 11.88 4.93 23.91
CA PHE A 403 12.51 4.82 22.60
C PHE A 403 13.99 5.22 22.69
N HIS A 404 14.86 4.31 22.27
CA HIS A 404 16.31 4.51 22.27
C HIS A 404 16.85 4.45 20.83
N LEU A 405 16.41 5.39 20.00
CA LEU A 405 16.79 5.43 18.59
C LEU A 405 18.25 5.88 18.40
N PRO A 406 18.96 5.29 17.44
CA PRO A 406 20.26 5.78 17.01
C PRO A 406 20.12 7.14 16.30
N GLN A 407 21.23 7.86 16.17
CA GLN A 407 21.26 9.18 15.50
C GLN A 407 21.46 9.09 13.99
N GLU A 408 21.73 7.90 13.45
CA GLU A 408 22.04 7.71 12.03
C GLU A 408 20.79 7.90 11.16
N ALA A 409 20.98 8.45 9.96
CA ALA A 409 19.90 8.59 9.00
C ALA A 409 19.43 7.22 8.49
N GLY A 410 18.12 7.03 8.38
CA GLY A 410 17.54 5.76 7.98
C GLY A 410 16.05 5.64 8.26
N LEU A 411 15.48 4.54 7.77
CA LEU A 411 14.15 4.07 8.15
C LEU A 411 14.30 3.07 9.30
N TYR A 412 13.72 3.40 10.45
CA TYR A 412 13.63 2.52 11.61
C TYR A 412 12.22 1.96 11.68
N SER A 413 12.09 0.65 11.47
CA SER A 413 10.83 -0.06 11.53
C SER A 413 10.91 -1.15 12.60
N GLY A 414 9.90 -1.22 13.45
CA GLY A 414 9.79 -2.23 14.50
C GLY A 414 8.33 -2.48 14.86
N VAL A 415 8.08 -3.62 15.48
CA VAL A 415 6.74 -4.04 15.91
C VAL A 415 6.78 -4.28 17.40
N LEU A 416 5.90 -3.62 18.14
CA LEU A 416 5.59 -3.94 19.52
C LEU A 416 4.53 -5.05 19.51
N ARG A 417 4.78 -6.13 20.25
CA ARG A 417 3.93 -7.31 20.34
C ARG A 417 3.43 -7.48 21.76
N GLY A 418 2.14 -7.73 21.90
CA GLY A 418 1.51 -8.22 23.12
C GLY A 418 1.04 -9.64 22.87
N ASP A 419 1.59 -10.60 23.60
CA ASP A 419 1.29 -12.03 23.43
C ASP A 419 0.65 -12.60 24.71
N ASP A 420 -0.31 -13.51 24.56
CA ASP A 420 -0.81 -14.31 25.68
C ASP A 420 -0.25 -15.73 25.52
N PRO A 421 0.72 -16.15 26.37
CA PRO A 421 1.41 -17.42 26.19
C PRO A 421 0.49 -18.64 26.34
N GLN A 422 -0.74 -18.46 26.82
CA GLN A 422 -1.75 -19.53 26.93
C GLN A 422 -2.51 -19.75 25.63
N VAL A 423 -2.32 -18.90 24.62
CA VAL A 423 -3.11 -18.88 23.40
C VAL A 423 -2.18 -18.95 22.17
N PRO A 424 -2.50 -19.78 21.17
CA PRO A 424 -1.81 -19.75 19.89
C PRO A 424 -2.04 -18.44 19.11
N GLY A 425 -0.94 -17.82 18.68
CA GLY A 425 -0.92 -16.66 17.78
C GLY A 425 -0.85 -15.32 18.54
N LEU A 426 -0.37 -14.27 17.86
CA LEU A 426 -0.17 -12.96 18.49
C LEU A 426 -1.49 -12.25 18.75
N GLU A 427 -1.63 -11.64 19.94
CA GLU A 427 -2.87 -10.97 20.35
C GLU A 427 -2.93 -9.52 19.87
N VAL A 428 -1.78 -8.85 19.92
CA VAL A 428 -1.64 -7.45 19.54
C VAL A 428 -0.30 -7.26 18.84
N GLU A 429 -0.33 -6.68 17.66
CA GLU A 429 0.85 -6.16 16.99
C GLU A 429 0.63 -4.67 16.73
N ILE A 430 1.66 -3.85 16.97
CA ILE A 430 1.61 -2.40 16.76
C ILE A 430 2.88 -1.99 16.01
N PRO A 431 2.78 -1.49 14.77
CA PRO A 431 3.93 -1.07 13.99
C PRO A 431 4.36 0.34 14.42
N ILE A 432 5.67 0.52 14.54
CA ILE A 432 6.32 1.78 14.88
C ILE A 432 7.39 2.06 13.83
N ASN A 433 7.24 3.19 13.14
CA ASN A 433 8.00 3.55 11.96
C ASN A 433 8.51 4.98 12.06
N ILE A 434 9.81 5.17 11.94
CA ILE A 434 10.46 6.46 12.20
C ILE A 434 11.51 6.66 11.12
N ILE A 435 11.41 7.79 10.41
CA ILE A 435 12.44 8.20 9.44
C ILE A 435 13.30 9.28 10.07
N ILE A 436 14.61 9.05 10.07
CA ILE A 436 15.62 10.03 10.46
C ILE A 436 16.35 10.47 9.19
N GLY A 437 16.30 11.77 8.88
CA GLY A 437 16.97 12.35 7.72
C GLY A 437 18.37 12.89 8.04
N GLU A 438 19.27 12.76 7.07
CA GLU A 438 20.62 13.32 7.12
C GLU A 438 20.56 14.87 7.08
N LYS A 439 21.33 15.51 7.97
CA LYS A 439 21.29 16.98 8.18
C LYS A 439 22.34 17.71 7.34
N ILE A 440 22.22 17.60 6.01
CA ILE A 440 23.15 18.21 5.04
C ILE A 440 23.31 19.73 5.24
N HIS A 441 22.25 20.40 5.68
CA HIS A 441 22.22 21.86 5.88
C HIS A 441 23.17 22.38 6.98
N THR A 442 23.85 21.51 7.72
CA THR A 442 24.71 21.88 8.86
C THR A 442 26.14 22.25 8.48
N LYS A 443 26.64 21.91 7.28
CA LYS A 443 28.02 22.17 6.84
C LYS A 443 28.05 22.60 5.36
N LYS A 444 28.84 23.64 5.03
CA LYS A 444 29.03 24.10 3.63
C LYS A 444 30.24 23.40 2.97
N PRO A 445 30.17 23.01 1.68
CA PRO A 445 28.98 23.04 0.82
C PRO A 445 27.90 22.07 1.31
N TYR A 446 26.62 22.40 1.09
CA TYR A 446 25.48 21.58 1.52
C TYR A 446 25.35 20.33 0.64
N THR A 447 26.29 19.41 0.79
CA THR A 447 26.42 18.23 -0.06
C THR A 447 26.65 16.98 0.76
N TYR A 448 26.01 15.89 0.36
CA TYR A 448 26.25 14.53 0.81
C TYR A 448 26.73 13.69 -0.36
N SER A 449 27.67 12.78 -0.11
CA SER A 449 28.10 11.82 -1.12
C SER A 449 28.43 10.48 -0.49
N THR A 450 28.05 9.40 -1.17
CA THR A 450 28.38 8.03 -0.77
C THR A 450 28.66 7.14 -1.98
N LEU A 451 29.44 6.09 -1.77
CA LEU A 451 29.68 5.01 -2.72
C LEU A 451 29.00 3.74 -2.21
N ASP A 452 28.26 3.07 -3.08
CA ASP A 452 27.50 1.88 -2.70
C ASP A 452 27.32 0.90 -3.87
N SER A 453 26.71 -0.25 -3.59
CA SER A 453 26.38 -1.26 -4.59
C SER A 453 25.05 -1.95 -4.31
N LEU A 454 24.32 -2.30 -5.37
CA LEU A 454 23.05 -3.02 -5.29
C LEU A 454 23.02 -4.25 -6.20
N GLU A 455 22.42 -5.33 -5.70
CA GLU A 455 22.06 -6.50 -6.51
C GLU A 455 20.97 -6.14 -7.54
N PRO A 456 20.75 -6.97 -8.58
CA PRO A 456 19.68 -6.77 -9.55
C PRO A 456 18.31 -6.70 -8.88
N ALA A 457 17.43 -5.84 -9.38
CA ALA A 457 16.06 -5.65 -8.90
C ALA A 457 15.91 -5.18 -7.44
N GLN A 458 16.99 -4.76 -6.79
CA GLN A 458 16.96 -4.20 -5.43
C GLN A 458 16.96 -2.67 -5.45
N LEU A 459 16.48 -2.07 -4.36
CA LEU A 459 16.50 -0.63 -4.14
C LEU A 459 17.18 -0.28 -2.81
N LYS A 460 17.65 0.97 -2.70
CA LYS A 460 18.11 1.55 -1.43
C LYS A 460 17.61 2.98 -1.27
N ARG A 461 17.25 3.32 -0.05
CA ARG A 461 16.63 4.60 0.34
C ARG A 461 17.61 5.45 1.13
N TYR A 462 17.62 6.74 0.82
CA TYR A 462 18.41 7.74 1.51
C TYR A 462 17.49 8.90 1.90
N PHE A 463 17.56 9.32 3.16
CA PHE A 463 16.66 10.34 3.70
C PHE A 463 17.42 11.62 4.04
N PHE A 464 16.87 12.77 3.69
CA PHE A 464 17.56 14.06 3.82
C PHE A 464 16.62 15.12 4.40
N GLN A 465 17.08 15.82 5.44
CA GLN A 465 16.31 16.90 6.05
C GLN A 465 16.51 18.20 5.24
N VAL A 466 15.42 18.67 4.63
CA VAL A 466 15.36 19.92 3.88
C VAL A 466 14.74 21.02 4.76
N PRO A 467 15.49 22.09 5.09
CA PRO A 467 14.96 23.19 5.89
C PRO A 467 14.08 24.13 5.07
N SER A 468 13.24 24.90 5.76
CA SER A 468 12.44 25.96 5.13
C SER A 468 13.36 26.98 4.43
N GLY A 469 12.99 27.37 3.21
CA GLY A 469 13.74 28.35 2.43
C GLY A 469 14.92 27.79 1.62
N ALA A 470 15.10 26.46 1.56
CA ALA A 470 16.04 25.84 0.63
C ALA A 470 15.66 26.15 -0.83
N GLY A 471 16.63 26.59 -1.63
CA GLY A 471 16.39 26.94 -3.04
C GLY A 471 16.17 25.74 -3.96
N LEU A 472 16.77 24.59 -3.64
CA LEU A 472 16.58 23.32 -4.35
C LEU A 472 17.00 22.12 -3.48
N ILE A 473 16.54 20.93 -3.86
CA ILE A 473 17.19 19.65 -3.56
C ILE A 473 17.50 18.96 -4.89
N GLY A 474 18.75 18.52 -5.06
CA GLY A 474 19.20 17.80 -6.24
C GLY A 474 19.87 16.48 -5.87
N ALA A 475 19.61 15.43 -6.64
CA ALA A 475 20.26 14.13 -6.49
C ALA A 475 20.88 13.70 -7.82
N SER A 476 22.14 13.25 -7.78
CA SER A 476 22.88 12.74 -8.93
C SER A 476 23.35 11.31 -8.66
N LEU A 477 23.18 10.45 -9.65
CA LEU A 477 23.64 9.06 -9.64
C LEU A 477 24.66 8.88 -10.74
N GLU A 478 25.84 8.41 -10.35
CA GLU A 478 26.95 8.16 -11.26
C GLU A 478 27.39 6.70 -11.16
N ILE A 479 27.49 6.02 -12.31
CA ILE A 479 27.98 4.64 -12.44
C ILE A 479 29.28 4.70 -13.22
N PHE A 480 30.37 4.30 -12.56
CA PHE A 480 31.70 4.40 -13.15
C PHE A 480 31.97 3.27 -14.15
N PRO A 481 32.69 3.55 -15.24
CA PRO A 481 33.26 2.51 -16.07
C PRO A 481 34.37 1.77 -15.34
N ASN A 482 34.48 0.47 -15.59
CA ASN A 482 35.65 -0.32 -15.22
C ASN A 482 36.86 0.07 -16.09
N THR A 483 37.99 -0.62 -15.86
CA THR A 483 39.25 -0.40 -16.60
C THR A 483 39.14 -0.60 -18.11
N ASP A 484 38.14 -1.35 -18.57
CA ASP A 484 37.90 -1.64 -19.99
C ASP A 484 36.90 -0.65 -20.62
N GLY A 485 36.51 0.41 -19.89
CA GLY A 485 35.55 1.41 -20.35
C GLY A 485 34.08 1.00 -20.21
N ASN A 486 33.81 -0.13 -19.57
CA ASN A 486 32.48 -0.73 -19.44
C ASN A 486 31.83 -0.35 -18.09
N TYR A 487 30.65 0.27 -18.10
CA TYR A 487 29.94 0.68 -16.86
C TYR A 487 29.65 -0.50 -15.92
N GLU A 488 30.05 -0.39 -14.65
CA GLU A 488 29.86 -1.41 -13.60
C GLU A 488 28.44 -1.40 -12.99
N GLY A 489 27.40 -1.39 -13.83
CA GLY A 489 26.03 -1.38 -13.37
C GLY A 489 25.02 -0.75 -14.30
N ARG A 490 23.75 -0.79 -13.89
CA ARG A 490 22.65 -0.04 -14.51
C ARG A 490 21.61 0.30 -13.44
N GLY A 491 21.41 1.58 -13.17
CA GLY A 491 20.49 2.03 -12.12
C GLY A 491 19.87 3.39 -12.40
N ARG A 492 18.88 3.78 -11.62
CA ARG A 492 18.17 5.07 -11.75
C ARG A 492 17.81 5.65 -10.38
N LEU A 493 17.45 6.92 -10.39
CA LEU A 493 17.00 7.68 -9.23
C LEU A 493 15.50 7.90 -9.24
N HIS A 494 14.95 7.95 -8.03
CA HIS A 494 13.61 8.45 -7.75
C HIS A 494 13.74 9.51 -6.65
N LEU A 495 13.18 10.69 -6.89
CA LEU A 495 13.11 11.77 -5.91
C LEU A 495 11.69 11.84 -5.35
N VAL A 496 11.56 11.67 -4.04
CA VAL A 496 10.29 11.53 -3.33
C VAL A 496 10.18 12.62 -2.26
N ASP A 497 9.04 13.29 -2.24
CA ASP A 497 8.79 14.39 -1.31
C ASP A 497 8.46 13.91 0.12
N PRO A 498 8.33 14.84 1.09
CA PRO A 498 7.99 14.49 2.46
C PRO A 498 6.61 13.84 2.63
N SER A 499 5.70 13.99 1.65
CA SER A 499 4.39 13.33 1.67
C SER A 499 4.45 11.87 1.21
N GLY A 500 5.55 11.46 0.55
CA GLY A 500 5.71 10.13 -0.06
C GLY A 500 5.45 10.11 -1.55
N VAL A 501 5.16 11.25 -2.18
CA VAL A 501 4.87 11.34 -3.61
C VAL A 501 6.16 11.48 -4.41
N GLU A 502 6.33 10.64 -5.43
CA GLU A 502 7.42 10.77 -6.40
C GLU A 502 7.25 12.05 -7.21
N LYS A 503 8.27 12.91 -7.20
CA LYS A 503 8.33 14.13 -8.00
C LYS A 503 8.98 13.89 -9.35
N GLU A 504 10.06 13.11 -9.37
CA GLU A 504 10.83 12.85 -10.56
C GLU A 504 11.49 11.47 -10.52
N MET A 505 11.39 10.76 -11.63
CA MET A 505 12.12 9.53 -11.90
C MET A 505 13.14 9.82 -13.00
N SER A 506 14.41 9.46 -12.77
CA SER A 506 15.45 9.61 -13.80
C SER A 506 15.38 8.53 -14.87
N GLU A 507 16.02 8.78 -16.00
CA GLU A 507 16.45 7.70 -16.89
C GLU A 507 17.47 6.77 -16.18
N TYR A 508 17.81 5.65 -16.81
CA TYR A 508 18.89 4.79 -16.32
C TYR A 508 20.27 5.39 -16.62
N ALA A 509 21.14 5.41 -15.61
CA ALA A 509 22.58 5.53 -15.77
C ALA A 509 23.23 4.14 -15.99
N GLY A 510 24.43 4.13 -16.56
CA GLY A 510 25.28 2.95 -16.70
C GLY A 510 25.11 2.20 -18.02
N ALA A 511 25.26 0.88 -17.97
CA ALA A 511 25.23 -0.01 -19.14
C ALA A 511 23.87 0.06 -19.86
N GLY A 512 23.86 0.06 -21.20
CA GLY A 512 22.66 0.12 -22.03
C GLY A 512 22.95 -0.26 -23.49
N SER A 513 21.91 -0.55 -24.28
CA SER A 513 22.05 -0.79 -25.72
C SER A 513 22.27 0.53 -26.49
N LEU A 514 22.79 0.47 -27.72
CA LEU A 514 23.05 1.65 -28.58
C LEU A 514 21.81 2.55 -28.81
N ALA A 515 20.59 2.04 -28.62
CA ALA A 515 19.34 2.80 -28.72
C ALA A 515 18.93 3.49 -27.40
N LEU A 516 19.51 3.09 -26.28
CA LEU A 516 19.28 3.63 -24.94
C LEU A 516 20.56 4.34 -24.50
N ASN A 517 20.76 5.58 -24.96
CA ASN A 517 21.92 6.45 -24.67
C ASN A 517 22.55 6.14 -23.31
N SER A 518 23.71 5.46 -23.31
CA SER A 518 24.43 5.13 -22.08
C SER A 518 24.97 6.41 -21.45
N LYS A 519 24.32 6.90 -20.39
CA LYS A 519 24.78 8.03 -19.60
C LYS A 519 25.49 7.49 -18.36
N ASN A 520 26.73 7.88 -18.12
CA ASN A 520 27.41 7.54 -16.87
C ASN A 520 26.74 8.19 -15.66
N LYS A 521 26.09 9.34 -15.86
CA LYS A 521 25.49 10.15 -14.81
C LYS A 521 24.10 10.63 -15.18
N VAL A 522 23.19 10.56 -14.21
CA VAL A 522 21.84 11.14 -14.28
C VAL A 522 21.60 12.04 -13.06
N ARG A 523 20.67 12.99 -13.17
CA ARG A 523 20.34 13.94 -12.12
C ARG A 523 18.84 14.24 -12.13
N VAL A 524 18.27 14.37 -10.94
CA VAL A 524 16.88 14.81 -10.67
C VAL A 524 16.91 15.99 -9.71
N VAL A 525 15.95 16.90 -9.82
CA VAL A 525 15.96 18.17 -9.08
C VAL A 525 14.56 18.66 -8.80
N GLU A 526 14.31 19.04 -7.55
CA GLU A 526 13.17 19.88 -7.21
C GLU A 526 13.65 21.29 -6.84
N TYR A 527 13.04 22.30 -7.47
CA TYR A 527 13.27 23.72 -7.15
C TYR A 527 12.26 24.20 -6.12
N VAL A 528 12.72 24.97 -5.14
CA VAL A 528 11.90 25.48 -4.03
C VAL A 528 11.15 24.34 -3.31
N PRO A 529 11.86 23.30 -2.83
CA PRO A 529 11.24 22.16 -2.18
C PRO A 529 10.50 22.54 -0.90
N GLU A 530 9.44 21.79 -0.60
CA GLU A 530 8.78 21.87 0.70
C GLU A 530 9.75 21.43 1.82
N PRO A 531 9.69 22.08 3.01
CA PRO A 531 10.48 21.64 4.15
C PRO A 531 10.02 20.25 4.62
N GLY A 532 10.96 19.47 5.15
CA GLY A 532 10.69 18.14 5.69
C GLY A 532 11.76 17.13 5.29
N THR A 533 11.50 15.85 5.56
CA THR A 533 12.41 14.76 5.22
C THR A 533 12.08 14.20 3.84
N TRP A 534 12.95 14.50 2.88
CA TRP A 534 12.90 14.00 1.51
C TRP A 534 13.55 12.62 1.41
N GLU A 535 13.09 11.84 0.44
CA GLU A 535 13.61 10.51 0.15
C GLU A 535 14.22 10.48 -1.26
N VAL A 536 15.42 9.92 -1.37
CA VAL A 536 16.08 9.61 -2.63
C VAL A 536 16.25 8.09 -2.71
N VAL A 537 15.67 7.49 -3.73
CA VAL A 537 15.75 6.04 -3.94
C VAL A 537 16.64 5.73 -5.13
N VAL A 538 17.61 4.85 -4.93
CA VAL A 538 18.41 4.26 -6.01
C VAL A 538 17.85 2.88 -6.29
N TYR A 539 17.46 2.62 -7.54
CA TYR A 539 17.01 1.30 -8.00
C TYR A 539 18.02 0.70 -8.98
N SER A 540 18.35 -0.57 -8.76
CA SER A 540 19.21 -1.38 -9.64
C SER A 540 18.36 -2.19 -10.62
N SER A 541 18.67 -2.12 -11.90
CA SER A 541 17.90 -2.80 -12.95
C SER A 541 17.88 -4.32 -12.74
N ALA A 542 16.76 -4.98 -13.01
CA ALA A 542 16.69 -6.45 -13.03
C ALA A 542 17.53 -7.06 -14.18
N ALA A 543 17.77 -6.30 -15.25
CA ALA A 543 18.39 -6.77 -16.50
C ALA A 543 19.94 -6.74 -16.48
N LEU A 544 20.61 -6.64 -15.33
CA LEU A 544 22.07 -6.45 -15.27
C LEU A 544 22.86 -7.52 -16.05
N LYS A 545 22.40 -8.76 -15.99
CA LYS A 545 23.07 -9.91 -16.62
C LYS A 545 23.05 -9.86 -18.15
N GLU A 546 22.08 -9.19 -18.76
CA GLU A 546 22.07 -8.91 -20.21
C GLU A 546 23.27 -8.05 -20.63
N PHE A 547 23.79 -7.25 -19.70
CA PHE A 547 24.97 -6.42 -19.91
C PHE A 547 26.25 -7.06 -19.36
N GLY A 548 26.20 -8.31 -18.90
CA GLY A 548 27.32 -9.00 -18.26
C GLY A 548 27.73 -8.34 -16.93
N ARG A 549 26.75 -7.89 -16.13
CA ARG A 549 26.97 -7.29 -14.81
C ARG A 549 26.24 -8.08 -13.72
N ASP A 550 26.86 -8.14 -12.56
CA ASP A 550 26.31 -8.80 -11.37
C ASP A 550 25.66 -7.80 -10.42
N LYS A 551 26.24 -6.61 -10.28
CA LYS A 551 25.78 -5.55 -9.38
C LYS A 551 25.82 -4.20 -10.06
N THR A 552 25.05 -3.27 -9.52
CA THR A 552 25.16 -1.84 -9.84
C THR A 552 25.98 -1.16 -8.77
N LYS A 553 27.23 -0.80 -9.07
CA LYS A 553 28.06 0.06 -8.22
C LYS A 553 27.86 1.51 -8.62
N TYR A 554 27.68 2.39 -7.64
CA TYR A 554 27.35 3.78 -7.91
C TYR A 554 27.89 4.75 -6.87
N GLN A 555 28.05 6.01 -7.28
CA GLN A 555 28.12 7.15 -6.39
C GLN A 555 26.78 7.88 -6.39
N LEU A 556 26.23 8.10 -5.21
CA LEU A 556 25.11 9.00 -5.00
C LEU A 556 25.67 10.32 -4.45
N THR A 557 25.25 11.43 -5.04
CA THR A 557 25.51 12.78 -4.53
C THR A 557 24.21 13.54 -4.38
N VAL A 558 23.96 14.11 -3.20
CA VAL A 558 22.78 14.93 -2.90
C VAL A 558 23.22 16.31 -2.47
N GLU A 559 22.57 17.34 -3.00
CA GLU A 559 22.90 18.73 -2.73
C GLU A 559 21.66 19.56 -2.39
N LEU A 560 21.85 20.56 -1.54
CA LEU A 560 20.86 21.60 -1.29
C LEU A 560 21.33 22.92 -1.89
N GLY A 561 20.38 23.67 -2.45
CA GLY A 561 20.61 25.05 -2.86
C GLY A 561 20.89 25.97 -1.68
N GLU A 562 21.15 27.24 -1.96
CA GLU A 562 21.23 28.26 -0.91
C GLU A 562 19.95 28.26 -0.06
N ILE A 563 20.11 28.37 1.25
CA ILE A 563 19.01 28.42 2.21
C ILE A 563 18.79 29.89 2.54
N ALA A 564 17.66 30.44 2.10
CA ALA A 564 17.28 31.79 2.49
C ALA A 564 16.95 31.81 3.99
N ASN A 565 17.38 32.86 4.70
CA ASN A 565 16.91 33.14 6.06
C ASN A 565 15.42 33.51 6.01
N LYS A 566 14.54 32.51 5.93
CA LYS A 566 13.13 32.69 6.30
C LYS A 566 13.01 32.30 7.76
N GLU A 567 12.73 33.28 8.61
CA GLU A 567 12.29 33.04 9.97
C GLU A 567 11.17 32.01 9.94
N THR A 568 11.36 30.91 10.66
CA THR A 568 10.33 29.90 10.88
C THR A 568 9.20 30.55 11.66
N GLY A 569 8.02 30.63 11.04
CA GLY A 569 6.84 31.26 11.61
C GLY A 569 6.38 30.60 12.91
N SER A 570 6.01 31.47 13.86
CA SER A 570 5.07 31.29 14.97
C SER A 570 5.05 29.90 15.62
N SER A 571 5.84 29.72 16.69
CA SER A 571 5.42 28.83 17.77
C SER A 571 4.02 29.24 18.21
N SER A 572 3.05 28.34 18.18
CA SER A 572 1.81 28.52 18.94
C SER A 572 2.23 28.81 20.38
N ASN A 573 1.91 30.01 20.88
CA ASN A 573 2.16 30.40 22.26
C ASN A 573 1.28 29.54 23.18
N LEU A 574 1.73 28.33 23.51
CA LEU A 574 1.18 27.53 24.59
C LEU A 574 1.77 28.09 25.90
N ASN A 575 0.92 28.69 26.73
CA ASN A 575 1.30 29.20 28.05
C ASN A 575 1.43 28.02 29.03
N ILE A 576 2.54 27.30 28.97
CA ILE A 576 2.83 26.18 29.88
C ILE A 576 3.76 26.64 31.00
N VAL A 577 3.41 26.35 32.27
CA VAL A 577 4.32 26.53 33.41
C VAL A 577 4.99 25.20 33.73
N LEU A 578 6.33 25.19 33.70
CA LEU A 578 7.13 24.12 34.28
C LEU A 578 7.41 24.41 35.75
N SER A 579 7.28 23.39 36.59
CA SER A 579 7.75 23.48 37.98
C SER A 579 9.26 23.76 38.05
N PRO A 580 9.70 24.69 38.92
CA PRO A 580 11.12 25.05 39.00
C PRO A 580 11.95 23.88 39.51
N VAL A 581 12.92 23.43 38.71
CA VAL A 581 13.93 22.46 39.14
C VAL A 581 15.11 23.24 39.75
N PRO A 582 15.45 23.05 41.04
CA PRO A 582 16.56 23.77 41.66
C PRO A 582 17.89 23.46 40.97
N ALA A 583 18.70 24.47 40.62
CA ALA A 583 20.00 24.29 39.94
C ALA A 583 20.95 23.31 40.66
N LYS A 584 20.93 23.29 42.01
CA LYS A 584 21.71 22.34 42.81
C LYS A 584 21.25 20.89 42.70
N ALA A 585 20.00 20.65 42.32
CA ALA A 585 19.48 19.31 42.05
C ALA A 585 20.01 18.80 40.69
N LEU A 586 20.15 19.67 39.70
CA LEU A 586 20.70 19.35 38.37
C LEU A 586 22.20 19.00 38.43
N GLU A 587 22.98 19.66 39.28
CA GLU A 587 24.42 19.38 39.45
C GLU A 587 24.72 18.03 40.13
N LYS A 588 23.76 17.48 40.88
CA LYS A 588 23.90 16.22 41.65
C LYS A 588 23.02 15.08 41.14
N ALA A 589 22.10 15.34 40.20
CA ALA A 589 21.22 14.33 39.67
C ALA A 589 21.99 13.37 38.75
N SER A 590 22.10 12.12 39.18
CA SER A 590 22.51 10.99 38.35
C SER A 590 21.30 10.15 37.91
N GLY A 591 20.10 10.74 37.85
CA GLY A 591 18.84 10.05 37.54
C GLY A 591 17.74 10.99 37.04
N PRO A 592 16.57 10.44 36.66
CA PRO A 592 15.47 11.20 36.06
C PRO A 592 14.90 12.26 37.01
N ILE A 593 14.48 13.39 36.46
CA ILE A 593 13.82 14.48 37.17
C ILE A 593 12.37 14.55 36.71
N THR A 594 11.43 14.57 37.65
CA THR A 594 10.02 14.77 37.32
C THR A 594 9.72 16.25 37.13
N LEU A 595 9.35 16.64 35.91
CA LEU A 595 8.80 17.92 35.56
C LEU A 595 7.28 17.87 35.70
N HIS A 596 6.71 18.89 36.33
CA HIS A 596 5.26 19.09 36.33
C HIS A 596 4.89 20.26 35.42
N LEU A 597 4.00 20.00 34.48
CA LEU A 597 3.55 20.91 33.42
C LEU A 597 2.07 21.22 33.61
N TRP A 598 1.73 22.51 33.63
CA TRP A 598 0.37 22.99 33.77
C TRP A 598 -0.01 23.83 32.56
N ASP A 599 -1.20 23.56 32.01
CA ASP A 599 -1.81 24.39 30.98
C ASP A 599 -2.49 25.58 31.67
N LEU A 600 -1.99 26.81 31.43
CA LEU A 600 -2.54 28.01 32.06
C LEU A 600 -3.87 28.44 31.45
N ASP A 601 -4.12 28.12 30.18
CA ASP A 601 -5.33 28.56 29.49
C ASP A 601 -6.53 27.70 29.93
N GLU A 602 -6.31 26.40 30.12
CA GLU A 602 -7.33 25.46 30.58
C GLU A 602 -7.34 25.22 32.10
N ASN A 603 -6.34 25.76 32.82
CA ASN A 603 -6.14 25.61 34.26
C ASN A 603 -6.20 24.15 34.74
N LYS A 604 -5.50 23.26 34.02
CA LYS A 604 -5.42 21.83 34.31
C LYS A 604 -4.01 21.30 34.05
N PRO A 605 -3.64 20.11 34.55
CA PRO A 605 -2.38 19.47 34.17
C PRO A 605 -2.29 19.32 32.65
N PHE A 606 -1.12 19.60 32.07
CA PHE A 606 -0.93 19.52 30.62
C PHE A 606 -1.06 18.07 30.14
N GLU A 607 -1.76 17.88 29.03
CA GLU A 607 -2.01 16.61 28.35
C GLU A 607 -1.66 16.78 26.88
N GLY A 608 -0.69 16.01 26.37
CA GLY A 608 -0.32 16.09 24.95
C GLY A 608 1.17 15.86 24.68
N GLY A 609 1.59 16.17 23.45
CA GLY A 609 2.98 16.04 23.03
C GLY A 609 3.77 17.32 23.33
N LEU A 610 4.99 17.17 23.85
CA LEU A 610 5.96 18.24 24.02
C LEU A 610 7.30 17.85 23.39
N LEU A 611 7.91 18.80 22.69
CA LEU A 611 9.27 18.65 22.18
C LEU A 611 10.28 19.24 23.17
N ILE A 612 11.23 18.42 23.63
CA ILE A 612 12.37 18.85 24.45
C ILE A 612 13.62 18.31 23.77
N ASP A 613 14.60 19.18 23.48
CA ASP A 613 15.85 18.82 22.79
C ASP A 613 15.62 18.02 21.49
N SER A 614 14.59 18.41 20.72
CA SER A 614 14.15 17.76 19.47
C SER A 614 13.62 16.33 19.63
N ARG A 615 13.32 15.90 20.86
CA ARG A 615 12.67 14.63 21.16
C ARG A 615 11.23 14.82 21.61
N LEU A 616 10.35 13.94 21.16
CA LEU A 616 8.92 13.96 21.46
C LEU A 616 8.62 13.16 22.74
N TYR A 617 8.02 13.85 23.70
CA TYR A 617 7.49 13.27 24.94
C TYR A 617 5.97 13.40 24.95
N GLN A 618 5.26 12.29 25.12
CA GLN A 618 3.85 12.33 25.48
C GLN A 618 3.72 12.55 26.99
N ILE A 619 3.07 13.64 27.37
CA ILE A 619 2.81 14.02 28.76
C ILE A 619 1.39 13.64 29.11
N GLN A 620 1.25 13.02 30.29
CA GLN A 620 -0.04 12.75 30.91
C GLN A 620 -0.05 13.22 32.36
N ASN A 621 -1.21 13.70 32.80
CA ASN A 621 -1.45 14.30 34.11
C ASN A 621 -0.44 15.39 34.46
N GLY A 622 0.03 16.14 33.46
CA GLY A 622 1.05 17.17 33.62
C GLY A 622 2.36 16.65 34.20
N ARG A 623 2.70 15.36 34.08
CA ARG A 623 3.92 14.79 34.65
C ARG A 623 4.83 14.26 33.54
N LEU A 624 6.10 14.63 33.61
CA LEU A 624 7.15 14.16 32.70
C LEU A 624 8.39 13.77 33.50
N ASP A 625 8.76 12.49 33.48
CA ASP A 625 10.05 12.05 34.02
C ASP A 625 11.12 12.25 32.93
N TYR A 626 11.93 13.29 33.08
CA TYR A 626 12.95 13.73 32.12
C TYR A 626 14.34 13.25 32.53
N GLU A 627 15.07 12.61 31.61
CA GLU A 627 16.47 12.24 31.81
C GLU A 627 17.39 13.25 31.12
N PHE A 628 18.30 13.85 31.88
CA PHE A 628 19.29 14.76 31.32
C PHE A 628 20.34 13.96 30.55
N HIS A 629 20.31 14.05 29.23
CA HIS A 629 21.46 13.67 28.42
C HIS A 629 22.51 14.78 28.52
N LYS A 630 23.63 14.51 29.18
CA LYS A 630 24.81 15.40 29.07
C LYS A 630 25.22 15.41 27.60
N SER A 631 24.96 16.53 26.92
CA SER A 631 25.45 16.79 25.57
C SER A 631 26.95 17.10 25.58
#